data_AF-A0A814LL16-F1
#
_entry.id   AF-A0A814LL16-F1
#
_cell.length_a   1.000
_cell.length_b   1.000
_cell.length_c   1.000
_cell.angle_alpha   90.00
_cell.angle_beta   90.00
_cell.angle_gamma   90.00
#
_symmetry.space_group_name_H-M   'P 1'
#
loop_
_entity.id
_entity.type
_entity.pdbx_description
1 polymer ?
#
loop_
_entity_poly.entity_id
_entity_poly.type
_entity_poly.pdbx_seq_one_letter_code
_entity_poly.pdbx_strand_id
1 'polypeptide(L)'
;MDHQRNKAVLILDHSSFFARPSGVTFNVNVQNSDQQQQQDQINNENTLGMKSLWTCIVECVLEYCRILFDIFEDDALITLIVTGIDQRDQSSCWNRYKNLSQVKSFYF
;
A
#
# COMPACT_ATOMS: atom_id res chain seq x y z
N MET A 1 6.07 -27.77 23.58
CA MET A 1 6.16 -26.34 23.94
C MET A 1 5.55 -25.57 22.79
N ASP A 2 4.40 -24.94 23.03
CA ASP A 2 3.73 -24.15 21.99
C ASP A 2 4.60 -22.94 21.67
N HIS A 3 5.15 -22.89 20.46
CA HIS A 3 5.78 -21.66 19.95
C HIS A 3 4.72 -20.56 19.98
N GLN A 4 5.00 -19.47 20.70
CA GLN A 4 4.08 -18.36 20.83
C GLN A 4 3.96 -17.68 19.47
N ARG A 5 2.87 -17.97 18.74
CA ARG A 5 2.59 -17.34 17.44
C ARG A 5 2.50 -15.84 17.57
N ASN A 6 3.18 -15.13 16.68
CA ASN A 6 3.12 -13.68 16.60
C ASN A 6 1.79 -13.26 15.99
N LYS A 7 0.96 -12.56 16.77
CA LYS A 7 -0.35 -12.08 16.32
C LYS A 7 -0.34 -10.56 16.28
N ALA A 8 -0.68 -9.99 15.13
CA ALA A 8 -0.81 -8.55 14.94
C ALA A 8 -2.20 -8.22 14.38
N VAL A 9 -2.80 -7.14 14.88
CA VAL A 9 -4.03 -6.56 14.33
C VAL A 9 -3.72 -5.15 13.87
N LEU A 10 -3.87 -4.91 12.57
CA LEU A 10 -3.66 -3.63 11.92
C LEU A 10 -5.03 -3.03 11.57
N ILE A 11 -5.29 -1.81 12.02
CA ILE A 11 -6.55 -1.11 11.78
C ILE A 11 -6.24 0.17 11.02
N LEU A 12 -6.80 0.32 9.82
CA LEU A 12 -6.57 1.45 8.94
C LEU A 12 -7.87 2.20 8.68
N ASP A 13 -7.83 3.52 8.77
CA ASP A 13 -8.94 4.38 8.36
C ASP A 13 -8.82 4.73 6.88
N HIS A 14 -9.87 4.42 6.13
CA HIS A 14 -10.07 4.72 4.71
C HIS A 14 -11.18 5.77 4.52
N SER A 15 -11.40 6.63 5.52
CA SER A 15 -12.20 7.84 5.37
C SER A 15 -11.62 8.74 4.28
N SER A 16 -12.48 9.60 3.71
CA SER A 16 -12.08 10.58 2.69
C SER A 16 -10.96 11.53 3.14
N PHE A 17 -10.70 11.64 4.45
CA PHE A 17 -9.55 12.36 4.99
C PHE A 17 -8.22 11.83 4.44
N PHE A 18 -8.09 10.51 4.26
CA PHE A 18 -6.84 9.88 3.82
C PHE A 18 -6.60 9.94 2.31
N ALA A 19 -7.56 10.47 1.54
CA ALA A 19 -7.35 10.85 0.14
C ALA A 19 -6.46 12.10 -0.01
N ARG A 20 -6.19 12.80 1.10
CA ARG A 20 -5.30 13.98 1.12
C ARG A 20 -3.87 13.63 0.68
N PRO A 21 -3.17 14.57 0.04
CA PRO A 21 -1.78 14.39 -0.31
C PRO A 21 -0.87 14.25 0.92
N SER A 22 0.19 13.45 0.80
CA SER A 22 1.17 13.21 1.86
C SER A 22 2.07 14.40 2.17
N GLY A 23 2.11 15.41 1.30
CA GLY A 23 3.05 16.53 1.38
C GLY A 23 4.47 16.19 0.91
N VAL A 24 4.71 14.97 0.43
CA VAL A 24 6.00 14.52 -0.09
C VAL A 24 5.89 14.25 -1.58
N THR A 25 6.68 14.96 -2.37
CA THR A 25 6.71 14.82 -3.83
C THR A 25 7.77 13.82 -4.29
N PHE A 26 7.55 13.20 -5.45
CA PHE A 26 8.51 12.34 -6.11
C PHE A 26 8.49 12.58 -7.62
N ASN A 27 9.63 12.40 -8.27
CA ASN A 27 9.75 12.56 -9.72
C ASN A 27 9.06 11.39 -10.42
N VAL A 28 8.11 11.69 -11.29
CA VAL A 28 7.47 10.74 -12.20
C VAL A 28 8.11 10.93 -13.57
N ASN A 29 9.03 10.03 -13.93
CA ASN A 29 9.60 10.01 -15.27
C ASN A 29 8.73 9.10 -16.16
N VAL A 30 7.89 9.69 -17.00
CA VAL A 30 7.13 8.94 -18.00
C VAL A 30 8.01 8.75 -19.22
N GLN A 31 8.74 7.64 -19.25
CA GLN A 31 9.45 7.23 -20.46
C GLN A 31 8.44 6.60 -21.44
N ASN A 32 7.90 7.41 -22.34
CA ASN A 32 7.18 6.90 -23.50
C ASN A 32 8.18 6.21 -24.42
N SER A 33 8.14 4.88 -24.50
CA SER A 33 9.10 4.07 -25.27
C SER A 33 8.91 4.10 -26.80
N ASP A 34 7.97 4.89 -27.34
CA ASP A 34 7.49 4.69 -28.71
C ASP A 34 7.62 5.87 -29.69
N GLN A 35 8.41 6.93 -29.43
CA GLN A 35 8.63 7.95 -30.48
C GLN A 35 10.08 8.40 -30.62
N GLN A 36 10.68 7.92 -31.71
CA GLN A 36 11.90 8.41 -32.33
C GLN A 36 11.79 9.90 -32.69
N GLN A 37 12.90 10.60 -32.52
CA GLN A 37 13.39 11.68 -33.41
C GLN A 37 12.35 12.71 -33.90
N GLN A 38 12.22 13.83 -33.16
CA GLN A 38 12.32 15.14 -33.80
C GLN A 38 12.54 16.26 -32.78
N GLN A 39 13.52 17.10 -33.13
CA GLN A 39 13.79 18.44 -32.64
C GLN A 39 12.50 19.17 -32.19
N ASP A 40 12.42 19.56 -30.92
CA ASP A 40 12.48 20.96 -30.49
C ASP A 40 12.05 21.12 -29.02
N GLN A 41 13.03 21.54 -28.22
CA GLN A 41 12.94 22.47 -27.09
C GLN A 41 11.60 22.65 -26.33
N ILE A 42 11.74 22.47 -25.00
CA ILE A 42 10.93 23.04 -23.90
C ILE A 42 9.71 22.19 -23.53
N ASN A 43 9.94 21.21 -22.66
CA ASN A 43 9.12 20.81 -21.50
C ASN A 43 9.41 19.35 -21.10
N ASN A 44 10.67 19.04 -20.75
CA ASN A 44 10.94 17.91 -19.86
C ASN A 44 10.49 18.33 -18.45
N GLU A 45 9.20 18.57 -18.27
CA GLU A 45 8.63 18.83 -16.96
C GLU A 45 8.72 17.52 -16.19
N ASN A 46 9.67 17.44 -15.26
CA ASN A 46 9.66 16.45 -14.21
C ASN A 46 8.29 16.57 -13.51
N THR A 47 7.36 15.70 -13.90
CA THR A 47 6.04 15.66 -13.28
C THR A 47 6.27 15.24 -11.83
N LEU A 48 6.00 16.14 -10.90
CA LEU A 48 6.05 15.82 -9.49
C LEU A 48 4.74 15.12 -9.12
N GLY A 49 4.83 13.82 -8.88
CA GLY A 49 3.77 13.04 -8.28
C GLY A 49 3.75 13.25 -6.78
N MET A 50 2.58 13.10 -6.18
CA MET A 50 2.42 13.05 -4.73
C MET A 50 1.40 11.97 -4.41
N LYS A 51 1.75 11.11 -3.45
CA LYS A 51 0.87 10.02 -2.99
C LYS A 51 -0.18 10.57 -2.04
N SER A 52 -1.32 9.91 -1.95
CA SER A 52 -2.25 10.16 -0.86
C SER A 52 -1.71 9.57 0.44
N LEU A 53 -2.19 10.07 1.58
CA LEU A 53 -1.91 9.49 2.89
C LEU A 53 -2.31 8.01 2.94
N TRP A 54 -3.43 7.65 2.33
CA TRP A 54 -3.86 6.26 2.18
C TRP A 54 -2.79 5.41 1.48
N THR A 55 -2.32 5.83 0.29
CA THR A 55 -1.29 5.09 -0.44
C THR A 55 -0.03 4.91 0.40
N CYS A 56 0.41 5.96 1.11
CA CYS A 56 1.59 5.86 1.99
C CYS A 56 1.39 4.85 3.13
N ILE A 57 0.21 4.81 3.75
CA ILE A 57 -0.10 3.88 4.84
C ILE A 57 -0.15 2.43 4.32
N VAL A 58 -0.80 2.21 3.18
CA VAL A 58 -0.87 0.87 2.56
C VAL A 58 0.53 0.36 2.21
N GLU A 59 1.38 1.18 1.61
CA GLU A 59 2.77 0.81 1.31
C GLU A 59 3.56 0.46 2.57
N CYS A 60 3.40 1.25 3.65
CA CYS A 60 4.03 0.98 4.93
C CYS A 60 3.58 -0.35 5.54
N VAL A 61 2.28 -0.66 5.47
CA VAL A 61 1.72 -1.92 5.95
C VAL A 61 2.21 -3.11 5.13
N LEU A 62 2.28 -2.97 3.80
CA LEU A 62 2.82 -4.02 2.94
C LEU A 62 4.27 -4.33 3.27
N GLU A 63 5.09 -3.31 3.52
CA GLU A 63 6.49 -3.49 3.89
C GLU A 63 6.64 -4.11 5.30
N TYR A 64 5.83 -3.68 6.26
CA TYR A 64 5.75 -4.31 7.58
C TYR A 64 5.42 -5.81 7.46
N CYS A 65 4.40 -6.16 6.68
CA CYS A 65 3.99 -7.55 6.45
C CYS A 65 5.11 -8.35 5.77
N ARG A 66 5.81 -7.78 4.77
CA ARG A 66 6.94 -8.43 4.10
C ARG A 66 8.03 -8.79 5.11
N ILE A 67 8.48 -7.82 5.91
CA ILE A 67 9.51 -8.04 6.93
C ILE A 67 9.05 -9.09 7.95
N LEU A 68 7.80 -9.03 8.39
CA LEU A 68 7.26 -9.99 9.35
C LEU A 68 7.23 -11.41 8.79
N PHE A 69 6.80 -11.58 7.54
CA PHE A 69 6.76 -12.89 6.88
C PHE A 69 8.17 -13.40 6.52
N ASP A 70 9.12 -12.51 6.20
CA ASP A 70 10.52 -12.89 5.95
C ASP A 70 11.22 -13.40 7.24
N ILE A 71 10.84 -12.90 8.41
CA ILE A 71 11.42 -13.30 9.71
C ILE A 71 10.69 -14.51 10.32
N PHE A 72 9.37 -14.56 10.17
CA PHE A 72 8.49 -15.54 10.84
C PHE A 72 7.70 -16.35 9.81
N GLU A 73 8.42 -16.99 8.89
CA GLU A 73 7.94 -17.70 7.68
C GLU A 73 6.54 -18.32 7.79
N ASP A 74 6.18 -18.97 8.92
CA ASP A 74 4.85 -19.56 9.15
C ASP A 74 4.19 -19.22 10.51
N ASP A 75 4.85 -18.43 11.37
CA ASP A 75 4.40 -18.15 12.74
C ASP A 75 3.78 -16.76 12.92
N ALA A 76 3.74 -15.96 11.86
CA ALA A 76 3.06 -14.67 11.84
C ALA A 76 1.59 -14.80 11.41
N LEU A 77 0.69 -14.27 12.23
CA LEU A 77 -0.74 -14.12 11.94
C LEU A 77 -1.10 -12.64 11.96
N ILE A 78 -1.32 -12.06 10.78
CA ILE A 78 -1.74 -10.67 10.64
C ILE A 78 -3.24 -10.63 10.35
N THR A 79 -3.96 -9.82 11.12
CA THR A 79 -5.34 -9.42 10.83
C THR A 79 -5.35 -7.97 10.40
N LEU A 80 -5.99 -7.67 9.28
CA LEU A 80 -6.12 -6.31 8.77
C LEU A 80 -7.59 -5.89 8.77
N ILE A 81 -7.88 -4.71 9.28
CA ILE A 81 -9.22 -4.13 9.33
C ILE A 81 -9.13 -2.75 8.67
N VAL A 82 -10.00 -2.50 7.69
CA VAL A 82 -10.15 -1.18 7.07
C VAL A 82 -11.50 -0.60 7.46
N THR A 83 -11.50 0.64 7.95
CA THR A 83 -12.70 1.37 8.38
C THR A 83 -12.96 2.55 7.43
N GLY A 84 -14.18 3.08 7.36
CA GLY A 84 -14.45 4.33 6.61
C GLY A 84 -14.85 4.19 5.13
N ILE A 85 -14.87 2.98 4.56
CA ILE A 85 -15.60 2.68 3.31
C ILE A 85 -17.10 2.75 3.64
N ASP A 86 -17.91 3.38 2.77
CA ASP A 86 -19.36 3.55 3.00
C ASP A 86 -20.00 2.33 3.66
N GLN A 87 -20.81 2.58 4.69
CA GLN A 87 -21.33 1.61 5.67
C GLN A 87 -22.05 0.37 5.11
N ARG A 88 -22.20 0.25 3.79
CA ARG A 88 -22.82 -0.87 3.08
C ARG A 88 -21.88 -2.04 2.81
N ASP A 89 -20.56 -1.85 2.81
CA ASP A 89 -19.57 -2.92 2.65
C ASP A 89 -18.71 -3.10 3.90
N GLN A 90 -19.36 -3.27 5.06
CA GLN A 90 -18.73 -3.76 6.28
C GLN A 90 -18.30 -5.23 6.14
N SER A 91 -17.49 -5.55 5.14
CA SER A 91 -16.49 -6.58 5.37
C SER A 91 -15.41 -5.92 6.23
N SER A 92 -15.64 -5.90 7.55
CA SER A 92 -14.53 -6.07 8.48
C SER A 92 -13.93 -7.42 8.11
N CYS A 93 -13.10 -7.45 7.08
CA CYS A 93 -12.61 -8.68 6.52
C CYS A 93 -11.54 -9.14 7.50
N TRP A 94 -11.92 -10.06 8.38
CA TRP A 94 -10.99 -10.73 9.27
C TRP A 94 -10.13 -11.67 8.43
N ASN A 95 -9.26 -11.08 7.62
CA ASN A 95 -8.40 -11.82 6.73
C ASN A 95 -7.14 -12.14 7.50
N ARG A 96 -6.95 -13.42 7.77
CA ARG A 96 -5.69 -13.95 8.26
C ARG A 96 -4.78 -14.16 7.07
N TYR A 97 -3.80 -13.30 6.94
CA TYR A 97 -2.81 -13.41 5.89
C TYR A 97 -1.62 -14.22 6.36
N LYS A 98 -1.20 -15.14 5.50
CA LYS A 98 0.03 -15.96 5.70
C LYS A 98 1.15 -15.56 4.75
N ASN A 99 0.85 -14.75 3.74
CA ASN A 99 1.83 -14.27 2.78
C ASN A 99 1.43 -12.91 2.21
N LEU A 100 2.40 -12.24 1.59
CA LEU A 100 2.23 -10.88 1.06
C LEU A 100 1.26 -10.82 -0.13
N SER A 101 1.14 -11.88 -0.94
CA SER A 101 0.25 -11.90 -2.11
C SER A 101 -1.21 -11.74 -1.72
N GLN A 102 -1.62 -12.37 -0.61
CA GLN A 102 -2.98 -12.23 -0.07
C GLN A 102 -3.25 -10.83 0.50
N VAL A 103 -2.22 -10.17 1.07
CA VAL A 103 -2.37 -8.79 1.57
C VAL A 103 -2.52 -7.82 0.40
N LYS A 104 -1.78 -8.01 -0.70
CA LYS A 104 -1.85 -7.15 -1.88
C LYS A 104 -3.23 -7.17 -2.55
N SER A 105 -3.84 -8.35 -2.71
CA SER A 105 -5.18 -8.49 -3.34
C SER A 105 -6.31 -7.84 -2.56
N PHE A 106 -6.04 -7.35 -1.36
CA PHE A 106 -7.03 -6.63 -0.56
C PHE A 106 -7.02 -5.12 -0.83
N TYR A 107 -5.92 -4.58 -1.35
CA TYR A 107 -5.78 -3.15 -1.64
C TYR A 107 -5.86 -2.81 -3.14
N PHE A 108 -5.69 -3.81 -4.02
CA PHE A 108 -5.66 -3.68 -5.49
C PHE A 108 -6.58 -4.73 -6.11
#